data_AF-A0A3C1PKG0-F1
#
_entry.id   AF-A0A3C1PKG0-F1
#
_cell.length_a   1.000
_cell.length_b   1.000
_cell.length_c   1.000
_cell.angle_alpha   90.00
_cell.angle_beta   90.00
_cell.angle_gamma   90.00
#
_symmetry.space_group_name_H-M   'P 1'
#
loop_
_entity.id
_entity.type
_entity.pdbx_description
1 polymer ?
#
loop_
_entity_poly.entity_id
_entity_poly.type
_entity_poly.pdbx_seq_one_letter_code
_entity_poly.pdbx_strand_id
1 'polypeptide(L)'
;VRVYAEDPENNFLPDIGKLNRYAIPKGVGIRVDDGFEEGMTIPIYYDPMIAKLITYGQTRTEAIERMVRAIDDYKIEGIKTTLPFCKFVMQHTAFVSGKYDTHFVQNYFTPERLSKPNENETIAALMSAYLLSENNSKKTIANQVIKNEGISTWQKHRM
;
A
#
# COMPACT_ATOMS: atom_id res chain seq x y z
N VAL A 1 -6.06 -0.26 18.68
CA VAL A 1 -6.56 -1.09 17.56
C VAL A 1 -5.80 -2.40 17.51
N ARG A 2 -6.41 -3.46 16.97
CA ARG A 2 -5.71 -4.72 16.68
C ARG A 2 -5.20 -4.65 15.25
N VAL A 3 -3.90 -4.86 15.07
CA VAL A 3 -3.25 -4.91 13.77
C VAL A 3 -3.23 -6.36 13.33
N TYR A 4 -4.08 -6.70 12.37
CA TYR A 4 -4.22 -8.05 11.81
C TYR A 4 -3.62 -8.10 10.41
N ALA A 5 -3.09 -9.27 10.06
CA ALA A 5 -2.69 -9.65 8.71
C ALA A 5 -3.92 -10.09 7.91
N GLU A 6 -4.77 -9.13 7.57
CA GLU A 6 -6.02 -9.33 6.83
C GLU A 6 -6.16 -8.24 5.78
N ASP A 7 -6.90 -8.52 4.72
CA ASP A 7 -7.21 -7.59 3.64
C ASP A 7 -8.64 -7.03 3.76
N PRO A 8 -8.85 -5.81 4.30
CA PRO A 8 -10.18 -5.22 4.42
C PRO A 8 -10.84 -4.88 3.07
N GLU A 9 -10.05 -4.78 1.99
CA GLU A 9 -10.58 -4.57 0.63
C GLU A 9 -11.18 -5.87 0.06
N ASN A 10 -10.84 -7.01 0.65
CA ASN A 10 -11.28 -8.34 0.23
C ASN A 10 -11.95 -9.08 1.39
N ASN A 11 -12.94 -8.44 2.02
CA ASN A 11 -13.75 -9.01 3.11
C ASN A 11 -12.94 -9.55 4.30
N PHE A 12 -11.82 -8.90 4.65
CA PHE A 12 -10.95 -9.27 5.77
C PHE A 12 -10.38 -10.70 5.63
N LEU A 13 -10.14 -11.15 4.40
CA LEU A 13 -9.44 -12.42 4.19
C LEU A 13 -8.04 -12.37 4.81
N PRO A 14 -7.59 -13.42 5.51
CA PRO A 14 -6.23 -13.49 6.03
C PRO A 14 -5.20 -13.33 4.90
N ASP A 15 -4.22 -12.47 5.12
CA ASP A 15 -3.11 -12.25 4.20
C ASP A 15 -1.78 -12.61 4.87
N ILE A 16 -1.32 -13.83 4.59
CA ILE A 16 -0.12 -14.41 5.18
C ILE A 16 1.08 -14.20 4.27
N GLY A 17 2.23 -13.91 4.87
CA GLY A 17 3.42 -13.60 4.08
C GLY A 17 4.59 -13.18 4.92
N LYS A 18 5.66 -12.80 4.23
CA LYS A 18 6.87 -12.27 4.85
C LYS A 18 6.70 -10.77 5.07
N LEU A 19 7.05 -10.31 6.27
CA LEU A 19 7.15 -8.90 6.61
C LEU A 19 8.41 -8.34 5.93
N ASN A 20 8.28 -7.85 4.71
CA ASN A 20 9.39 -7.25 3.96
C ASN A 20 9.88 -5.96 4.62
N ARG A 21 8.95 -5.25 5.25
CA ARG A 21 9.25 -4.09 6.10
C ARG A 21 8.37 -4.09 7.33
N TYR A 22 8.97 -3.80 8.48
CA TYR A 22 8.26 -3.68 9.74
C TYR A 22 8.85 -2.58 10.61
N ALA A 23 8.35 -1.36 10.46
CA ALA A 23 8.76 -0.20 11.24
C ALA A 23 7.58 0.29 12.10
N ILE A 24 7.71 0.08 13.40
CA ILE A 24 6.69 0.51 14.38
C ILE A 24 6.65 2.04 14.51
N PRO A 25 5.47 2.64 14.73
CA PRO A 25 5.35 4.05 15.05
C PRO A 25 5.90 4.32 16.46
N LYS A 26 6.48 5.51 16.64
CA LYS A 26 7.03 5.96 17.93
C LYS A 26 6.56 7.38 18.23
N GLY A 27 6.47 7.72 19.51
CA GLY A 27 6.15 9.08 19.93
C GLY A 27 5.39 9.14 21.25
N VAL A 28 5.17 10.36 21.73
CA VAL A 28 4.38 10.60 22.94
C VAL A 28 2.95 10.09 22.74
N GLY A 29 2.47 9.31 23.71
CA GLY A 29 1.10 8.81 23.65
C GLY A 29 0.92 7.58 22.76
N ILE A 30 1.98 6.97 22.24
CA ILE A 30 1.93 5.81 21.33
C ILE A 30 2.66 4.63 21.97
N ARG A 31 2.01 3.46 21.97
CA ARG A 31 2.57 2.18 22.41
C ARG A 31 2.21 1.09 21.41
N VAL A 32 3.16 0.22 21.12
CA VAL A 32 2.97 -0.97 20.30
C VAL A 32 3.33 -2.18 21.16
N ASP A 33 2.41 -3.15 21.24
CA ASP A 33 2.70 -4.49 21.77
C ASP A 33 2.70 -5.46 20.58
N ASP A 34 3.87 -5.90 20.17
CA ASP A 34 4.11 -6.79 19.04
C ASP A 34 4.90 -8.05 19.42
N GLY A 35 4.90 -9.03 18.52
CA GLY A 35 5.69 -10.26 18.64
C GLY A 35 6.41 -10.63 17.34
N PHE A 36 6.57 -9.65 16.44
CA PHE A 36 7.14 -9.84 15.11
C PHE A 36 8.26 -8.82 14.85
N GLU A 37 9.18 -9.19 13.98
CA GLU A 37 10.28 -8.36 13.50
C GLU A 37 10.30 -8.36 11.97
N GLU A 38 10.98 -7.36 11.40
CA GLU A 38 11.21 -7.30 9.96
C GLU A 38 11.91 -8.57 9.46
N GLY A 39 11.42 -9.13 8.36
CA GLY A 39 11.90 -10.37 7.77
C GLY A 39 11.22 -11.64 8.30
N MET A 40 10.43 -11.57 9.38
CA MET A 40 9.65 -12.72 9.86
C MET A 40 8.47 -13.03 8.92
N THR A 41 8.01 -14.29 8.97
CA THR A 41 6.84 -14.76 8.21
C THR A 41 5.67 -14.94 9.15
N ILE A 42 4.49 -14.44 8.75
CA ILE A 42 3.24 -14.69 9.47
C ILE A 42 2.75 -16.11 9.18
N PRO A 43 2.57 -16.95 10.22
CA PRO A 43 2.16 -18.33 10.05
C PRO A 43 0.66 -18.45 9.73
N ILE A 44 0.30 -19.52 9.01
CA ILE A 44 -1.11 -19.84 8.68
C ILE A 44 -1.87 -20.50 9.83
N TYR A 45 -1.17 -21.01 10.84
CA TYR A 45 -1.74 -21.90 11.85
C TYR A 45 -2.30 -21.18 13.09
N TYR A 46 -2.12 -19.86 13.19
CA TYR A 46 -2.48 -19.07 14.36
C TYR A 46 -3.34 -17.87 13.97
N ASP A 47 -3.88 -17.19 14.98
CA ASP A 47 -4.58 -15.92 14.80
C ASP A 47 -3.66 -14.92 14.07
N PRO A 48 -4.12 -14.24 12.99
CA PRO A 48 -3.29 -13.35 12.18
C PRO A 48 -2.95 -12.02 12.88
N MET A 49 -3.07 -11.94 14.21
CA MET A 49 -2.78 -10.71 14.96
C MET A 49 -1.27 -10.49 15.02
N ILE A 50 -0.84 -9.37 14.46
CA ILE A 50 0.56 -8.94 14.40
C ILE A 50 0.92 -8.17 15.67
N ALA A 51 0.07 -7.21 16.04
CA ALA A 51 0.34 -6.29 17.12
C ALA A 51 -0.93 -5.64 17.69
N LYS A 52 -0.79 -5.04 18.87
CA LYS A 52 -1.75 -4.08 19.43
C LYS A 52 -1.14 -2.69 19.32
N LEU A 53 -1.77 -1.81 18.54
CA LEU A 53 -1.40 -0.40 18.48
C LEU A 53 -2.30 0.37 19.44
N ILE A 54 -1.70 1.07 20.40
CA ILE A 54 -2.39 1.71 21.51
C ILE A 54 -2.01 3.18 21.52
N THR A 55 -2.99 4.06 21.66
CA THR A 55 -2.75 5.49 21.88
C THR A 55 -3.51 6.02 23.08
N TYR A 56 -2.95 7.05 23.71
CA TYR A 56 -3.60 7.81 24.78
C TYR A 56 -3.41 9.31 24.57
N GLY A 57 -4.31 10.11 25.14
CA GLY A 57 -4.30 11.58 25.12
C GLY A 57 -5.10 12.11 26.30
N GLN A 58 -5.01 13.42 26.57
CA GLN A 58 -5.82 14.07 27.60
C GLN A 58 -7.30 14.07 27.22
N THR A 59 -7.59 14.13 25.92
CA THR A 59 -8.96 14.06 25.39
C THR A 59 -9.12 12.88 24.44
N ARG A 60 -10.37 12.46 24.23
CA ARG A 60 -10.71 11.43 23.24
C ARG A 60 -10.29 11.85 21.83
N THR A 61 -10.49 13.11 21.48
CA THR A 61 -10.08 13.68 20.18
C THR A 61 -8.57 13.56 19.99
N GLU A 62 -7.78 13.96 20.98
CA GLU A 62 -6.32 13.85 20.93
C GLU A 62 -5.86 12.39 20.79
N ALA A 63 -6.48 11.44 21.50
CA ALA A 63 -6.17 10.03 21.38
C ALA A 63 -6.48 9.48 19.97
N ILE A 64 -7.58 9.92 19.35
CA ILE A 64 -7.95 9.59 17.97
C ILE A 64 -6.94 10.16 16.98
N GLU A 65 -6.59 11.45 17.09
CA GLU A 65 -5.61 12.09 16.21
C GLU A 65 -4.24 11.42 16.30
N ARG A 66 -3.81 11.05 17.51
CA ARG A 66 -2.60 10.26 17.73
C ARG A 66 -2.70 8.89 17.09
N MET A 67 -3.86 8.22 17.17
CA MET A 67 -4.06 6.92 16.52
C MET A 67 -3.94 7.04 15.00
N VAL A 68 -4.55 8.06 14.40
CA VAL A 68 -4.45 8.31 12.95
C VAL A 68 -3.00 8.53 12.54
N ARG A 69 -2.25 9.38 13.26
CA ARG A 69 -0.82 9.59 13.00
C ARG A 69 0.00 8.31 13.18
N ALA A 70 -0.23 7.58 14.26
CA ALA A 70 0.48 6.34 14.53
C ALA A 70 0.23 5.28 13.45
N ILE A 71 -0.99 5.21 12.90
CA ILE A 71 -1.31 4.35 11.75
C ILE A 71 -0.52 4.80 10.51
N ASP A 72 -0.45 6.09 10.23
CA ASP A 72 0.30 6.61 9.07
C ASP A 72 1.80 6.35 9.16
N ASP A 73 2.35 6.39 10.38
CA ASP A 73 3.77 6.12 10.65
C ASP A 73 4.09 4.62 10.72
N TYR A 74 3.09 3.74 10.89
CA TYR A 74 3.31 2.31 10.94
C TYR A 74 3.55 1.73 9.55
N LYS A 75 4.79 1.35 9.26
CA LYS A 75 5.16 0.78 7.96
C LYS A 75 5.23 -0.73 8.04
N ILE A 76 4.25 -1.37 7.43
CA ILE A 76 4.19 -2.82 7.26
C ILE A 76 4.07 -3.08 5.75
N GLU A 77 5.03 -3.81 5.19
CA GLU A 77 5.06 -4.15 3.76
C GLU A 77 5.26 -5.65 3.58
N GLY A 78 4.72 -6.21 2.49
CA GLY A 78 4.75 -7.65 2.18
C GLY A 78 3.44 -8.38 2.47
N ILE A 79 2.52 -7.75 3.20
CA ILE A 79 1.16 -8.23 3.48
C ILE A 79 0.20 -7.03 3.57
N LYS A 80 -1.10 -7.29 3.43
CA LYS A 80 -2.19 -6.39 3.80
C LYS A 80 -2.44 -6.45 5.30
N THR A 81 -2.99 -5.34 5.82
CA THR A 81 -3.34 -5.25 7.24
C THR A 81 -4.66 -4.53 7.46
N THR A 82 -5.20 -4.63 8.66
CA THR A 82 -6.38 -3.88 9.10
C THR A 82 -6.13 -2.38 9.36
N LEU A 83 -4.89 -1.88 9.21
CA LEU A 83 -4.56 -0.47 9.49
C LEU A 83 -5.37 0.54 8.66
N PRO A 84 -5.58 0.38 7.34
CA PRO A 84 -6.40 1.31 6.55
C PRO A 84 -7.85 1.35 7.01
N PHE A 85 -8.44 0.19 7.32
CA PHE A 85 -9.77 0.11 7.92
C PHE A 85 -9.84 0.82 9.29
N CYS A 86 -8.86 0.58 10.16
CA CYS A 86 -8.79 1.23 11.46
C CYS A 86 -8.71 2.76 11.33
N LYS A 87 -7.94 3.28 10.37
CA LYS A 87 -7.86 4.71 10.08
C LYS A 87 -9.20 5.25 9.59
N PHE A 88 -9.88 4.54 8.69
CA PHE A 88 -11.23 4.88 8.26
C PHE A 88 -12.20 5.01 9.46
N VAL A 89 -12.21 4.04 10.38
CA VAL A 89 -13.04 4.08 11.60
C VAL A 89 -12.70 5.31 12.45
N MET A 90 -11.42 5.57 12.70
CA MET A 90 -10.96 6.70 13.53
C MET A 90 -11.39 8.06 12.97
N GLN A 91 -11.53 8.17 11.65
CA GLN A 91 -11.93 9.40 10.96
C GLN A 91 -13.45 9.49 10.73
N HIS A 92 -14.21 8.42 10.95
CA HIS A 92 -15.64 8.40 10.69
C HIS A 92 -16.42 9.19 11.74
N THR A 93 -17.35 10.04 11.30
CA THR A 93 -18.13 10.95 12.17
C THR A 93 -18.92 10.24 13.26
N ALA A 94 -19.51 9.08 12.97
CA ALA A 94 -20.21 8.27 13.98
C ALA A 94 -19.25 7.83 15.09
N PHE A 95 -18.02 7.40 14.76
CA PHE A 95 -17.02 7.04 15.74
C PHE A 95 -16.51 8.26 16.51
N VAL A 96 -16.18 9.37 15.83
CA VAL A 96 -15.70 10.61 16.46
C VAL A 96 -16.74 11.20 17.42
N SER A 97 -18.03 11.18 17.06
CA SER A 97 -19.12 11.68 17.91
C SER A 97 -19.51 10.73 19.06
N GLY A 98 -19.06 9.48 19.03
CA GLY A 98 -19.48 8.46 20.01
C GLY A 98 -20.86 7.84 19.73
N LYS A 99 -21.50 8.17 18.61
CA LYS A 99 -22.84 7.69 18.24
C LYS A 99 -22.74 6.48 17.30
N TYR A 100 -22.41 5.33 17.87
CA TYR A 100 -22.31 4.06 17.14
C TYR A 100 -22.67 2.88 18.04
N ASP A 101 -22.96 1.73 17.43
CA ASP A 101 -23.26 0.48 18.10
C ASP A 101 -22.46 -0.68 17.47
N THR A 102 -22.83 -1.91 17.80
CA THR A 102 -22.19 -3.13 17.26
C THR A 102 -22.40 -3.31 15.76
N HIS A 103 -23.31 -2.57 15.12
CA HIS A 103 -23.58 -2.63 13.68
C HIS A 103 -22.78 -1.59 12.89
N PHE A 104 -21.85 -0.84 13.52
CA PHE A 104 -21.05 0.18 12.84
C PHE A 104 -20.49 -0.27 11.50
N VAL A 105 -19.85 -1.45 11.46
CA VAL A 105 -19.21 -1.95 10.23
C VAL A 105 -20.25 -2.19 9.15
N GLN A 106 -21.36 -2.87 9.47
CA GLN A 106 -22.46 -3.14 8.53
C GLN A 106 -23.09 -1.85 8.00
N ASN A 107 -23.19 -0.81 8.85
CA ASN A 107 -23.86 0.44 8.51
C ASN A 107 -22.97 1.42 7.72
N TYR A 108 -21.66 1.38 7.93
CA TYR A 108 -20.77 2.45 7.48
C TYR A 108 -19.56 1.99 6.65
N PHE A 109 -19.25 0.70 6.58
CA PHE A 109 -18.07 0.22 5.87
C PHE A 109 -18.46 -0.55 4.62
N THR A 110 -17.80 -0.22 3.51
CA THR A 110 -17.73 -1.08 2.32
C THR A 110 -16.28 -1.12 1.84
N PRO A 111 -15.80 -2.23 1.25
CA PRO A 111 -14.42 -2.37 0.81
C PRO A 111 -13.94 -1.25 -0.13
N GLU A 112 -14.82 -0.75 -0.99
CA GLU A 112 -14.54 0.30 -1.99
C GLU A 112 -14.21 1.65 -1.35
N ARG A 113 -14.54 1.85 -0.07
CA ARG A 113 -14.15 3.08 0.65
C ARG A 113 -12.65 3.16 0.92
N LEU A 114 -11.95 2.02 0.87
CA LEU A 114 -10.50 1.96 1.05
C LEU A 114 -9.76 2.01 -0.28
N SER A 115 -10.42 1.61 -1.38
CA SER A 115 -9.83 1.69 -2.71
C SER A 115 -9.64 3.15 -3.11
N LYS A 116 -8.41 3.64 -2.94
CA LYS A 116 -7.93 4.82 -3.67
C LYS A 116 -7.00 4.32 -4.76
N PRO A 117 -7.13 4.80 -6.01
CA PRO A 117 -6.11 4.52 -7.02
C PRO A 117 -4.77 5.01 -6.47
N ASN A 118 -3.79 4.12 -6.42
CA ASN A 118 -2.47 4.47 -5.95
C ASN A 118 -1.85 5.43 -6.98
N GLU A 119 -1.87 6.72 -6.67
CA GLU A 119 -1.36 7.77 -7.55
C GLU A 119 0.08 7.49 -7.95
N ASN A 120 0.91 6.97 -7.04
CA ASN A 120 2.31 6.67 -7.32
C ASN A 120 2.47 5.48 -8.28
N GLU A 121 1.68 4.42 -8.13
CA GLU A 121 1.68 3.31 -9.08
C GLU A 121 1.15 3.75 -10.45
N THR A 122 0.14 4.61 -10.46
CA THR A 122 -0.42 5.16 -11.69
C THR A 122 0.61 6.04 -12.39
N ILE A 123 1.30 6.91 -11.66
CA ILE A 123 2.40 7.74 -12.16
C ILE A 123 3.56 6.87 -12.64
N ALA A 124 3.97 5.86 -11.86
CA ALA A 124 5.04 4.95 -12.23
C ALA A 124 4.71 4.14 -13.50
N ALA A 125 3.48 3.66 -13.62
CA ALA A 125 2.99 2.97 -14.81
C ALA A 125 2.97 3.90 -16.03
N LEU A 126 2.46 5.13 -15.89
CA LEU A 126 2.44 6.14 -16.95
C LEU A 126 3.85 6.52 -17.40
N MET A 127 4.77 6.76 -16.47
CA MET A 127 6.17 7.06 -16.75
C MET A 127 6.87 5.89 -17.44
N SER A 128 6.63 4.66 -16.99
CA SER A 128 7.17 3.44 -17.61
C SER A 128 6.67 3.30 -19.05
N ALA A 129 5.37 3.49 -19.28
CA ALA A 129 4.77 3.45 -20.62
C ALA A 129 5.36 4.54 -21.55
N TYR A 130 5.58 5.74 -21.03
CA TYR A 130 6.20 6.85 -21.76
C TYR A 130 7.66 6.53 -22.15
N LEU A 131 8.48 6.03 -21.21
CA LEU A 131 9.87 5.66 -21.48
C LEU A 131 9.99 4.51 -22.50
N LEU A 132 9.06 3.54 -22.46
CA LEU A 132 9.01 2.45 -23.43
C LEU A 132 8.60 2.94 -24.83
N SER A 133 7.68 3.90 -24.93
CA SER A 133 7.26 4.46 -26.23
C SER A 133 8.38 5.29 -26.88
N GLU A 134 9.12 6.09 -26.10
CA GLU A 134 10.34 6.79 -26.52
C GLU A 134 11.40 5.82 -27.07
N ASN A 135 11.69 4.75 -26.31
CA ASN A 135 12.69 3.76 -26.71
C ASN A 135 12.28 2.99 -27.96
N ASN A 136 11.00 2.62 -28.10
CA ASN A 136 10.49 1.97 -29.31
C ASN A 136 10.53 2.91 -30.52
N SER A 137 10.28 4.21 -30.33
CA SER A 137 10.36 5.21 -31.40
C SER A 137 11.80 5.37 -31.90
N LYS A 138 12.77 5.46 -30.98
CA LYS A 138 14.22 5.51 -31.30
C LYS A 138 14.71 4.22 -31.97
N LYS A 139 14.24 3.05 -31.52
CA LYS A 139 14.59 1.74 -32.13
C LYS A 139 13.98 1.55 -33.51
N THR A 140 12.77 2.09 -33.74
CA THR A 140 12.11 2.08 -35.06
C THR A 140 12.83 3.00 -36.03
N ILE A 141 13.22 4.20 -35.60
CA ILE A 141 14.03 5.13 -36.40
C ILE A 141 15.39 4.50 -36.73
N ALA A 142 16.09 3.92 -35.76
CA ALA A 142 17.37 3.26 -35.98
C ALA A 142 17.24 2.09 -36.98
N ASN A 143 16.20 1.25 -36.86
CA ASN A 143 15.97 0.15 -37.80
C ASN A 143 15.57 0.63 -39.20
N GLN A 144 14.84 1.75 -39.34
CA GLN A 144 14.55 2.35 -40.65
C GLN A 144 15.80 2.94 -41.30
N VAL A 145 16.69 3.58 -40.53
CA VAL A 145 17.99 4.08 -41.04
C VAL A 145 18.84 2.92 -41.54
N ILE A 146 18.97 1.85 -40.77
CA ILE A 146 19.73 0.64 -41.18
C ILE A 146 19.13 0.00 -42.43
N LYS A 147 17.79 -0.01 -42.57
CA LYS A 147 17.11 -0.58 -43.75
C LYS A 147 17.28 0.31 -45.01
N ASN A 148 17.35 1.64 -44.84
CA ASN A 148 17.58 2.58 -45.95
C ASN A 148 19.05 2.67 -46.38
N GLU A 149 20.01 2.29 -45.52
CA GLU A 149 21.41 2.09 -45.91
C GLU A 149 21.66 0.75 -46.65
N GLY A 150 20.62 -0.07 -46.80
CA GLY A 150 20.61 -1.27 -47.63
C GLY A 150 20.52 -0.98 -49.12
N ILE A 151 21.55 -0.34 -49.69
CA ILE A 151 22.23 -0.63 -50.97
C ILE A 151 23.45 0.31 -50.97
N SER A 152 24.56 -0.19 -50.42
CA SER A 152 25.85 0.50 -50.51
C SER A 152 26.32 0.55 -51.97
N THR A 153 26.67 1.74 -52.45
CA THR A 153 27.20 2.01 -53.80
C THR A 153 28.48 1.23 -54.13
N TRP A 154 29.12 0.61 -53.13
CA TRP A 154 30.30 -0.26 -53.27
C TRP A 154 30.01 -1.60 -53.97
N GLN A 155 28.75 -2.07 -54.02
CA GLN A 155 28.38 -3.30 -54.75
C GLN A 155 28.06 -3.08 -56.24
N LYS A 156 27.92 -1.83 -56.72
CA LYS A 156 27.48 -1.53 -58.10
C LYS A 156 28.61 -1.42 -59.14
N HIS A 157 29.89 -1.39 -58.74
CA HIS A 157 31.02 -1.17 -59.66
C HIS A 157 31.89 -2.43 -59.87
N ARG A 158 31.29 -3.62 -59.87
CA ARG A 158 32.01 -4.89 -60.10
C ARG A 158 31.39 -5.71 -61.24
N MET A 159 31.14 -5.06 -62.36
CA MET A 159 30.98 -5.68 -63.68
C MET A 159 31.93 -5.02 -64.67
#